data_AF-A0A3B0XPB1-F1
#
_entry.id   AF-A0A3B0XPB1-F1
#
_cell.length_a   1.000
_cell.length_b   1.000
_cell.length_c   1.000
_cell.angle_alpha   90.00
_cell.angle_beta   90.00
_cell.angle_gamma   90.00
#
_symmetry.space_group_name_H-M   'P 1'
#
loop_
_entity.id
_entity.type
_entity.pdbx_description
1 polymer ?
#
loop_
_entity_poly.entity_id
_entity_poly.type
_entity_poly.pdbx_seq_one_letter_code
_entity_poly.pdbx_strand_id
1 'polypeptide(L)'
;MNKSLDHLPLSCQKHLEYIVNVIRDEFEQVTGFSNGKKKHSRILKIILFGSHATGKWVNDPAHGYLSDYDILVILNNEDLLEEYKISLVPTLPRGNAYGA
;
A
#
# COMPACT_ATOMS: atom_id res chain seq x y z
N MET A 1 -2.00 -20.62 4.95
CA MET A 1 -1.82 -19.20 4.63
C MET A 1 -0.87 -18.63 5.67
N ASN A 2 0.38 -18.36 5.29
CA ASN A 2 1.36 -17.81 6.20
C ASN A 2 0.89 -16.40 6.61
N LYS A 3 0.76 -16.17 7.92
CA LYS A 3 0.36 -14.86 8.47
C LYS A 3 1.58 -14.01 8.85
N SER A 4 2.77 -14.60 8.80
CA SER A 4 4.02 -13.94 9.13
C SER A 4 4.60 -13.22 7.91
N LEU A 5 5.28 -12.11 8.18
CA LEU A 5 6.08 -11.34 7.23
C LEU A 5 7.58 -11.66 7.35
N ASP A 6 7.98 -12.67 8.13
CA ASP A 6 9.39 -13.01 8.42
C ASP A 6 10.19 -13.36 7.16
N HIS A 7 9.52 -13.73 6.06
CA HIS A 7 10.16 -13.97 4.77
C HIS A 7 10.58 -12.69 4.03
N LEU A 8 10.13 -11.52 4.50
CA LEU A 8 10.52 -10.23 3.95
C LEU A 8 11.71 -9.64 4.71
N PRO A 9 12.59 -8.88 4.03
CA PRO A 9 13.60 -8.08 4.71
C PRO A 9 12.97 -7.12 5.72
N LEU A 10 13.69 -6.82 6.81
CA LEU A 10 13.21 -5.94 7.88
C LEU A 10 12.79 -4.54 7.37
N SER A 11 13.47 -4.02 6.34
CA SER A 11 13.08 -2.75 5.71
C SER A 11 11.70 -2.81 5.07
N CYS A 12 11.39 -3.88 4.35
CA CYS A 12 10.07 -4.11 3.76
C CYS A 12 9.01 -4.29 4.83
N GLN A 13 9.32 -5.01 5.92
CA GLN A 13 8.40 -5.17 7.05
C GLN A 13 8.05 -3.81 7.70
N LYS A 14 9.04 -2.97 7.97
CA LYS A 14 8.83 -1.61 8.50
C LYS A 14 8.05 -0.72 7.54
N HIS A 15 8.30 -0.85 6.24
CA HIS A 15 7.56 -0.09 5.24
C HIS A 15 6.09 -0.53 5.17
N LEU A 16 5.83 -1.84 5.23
CA LEU A 16 4.46 -2.37 5.31
C LEU A 16 3.75 -1.94 6.59
N GLU A 17 4.45 -1.93 7.73
CA GLU A 17 3.91 -1.39 8.99
C GLU A 17 3.50 0.07 8.83
N TYR A 18 4.35 0.90 8.22
CA TYR A 18 4.03 2.29 7.91
C TYR A 18 2.80 2.41 7.00
N ILE A 19 2.74 1.64 5.90
CA ILE A 19 1.59 1.66 4.97
C ILE A 19 0.30 1.26 5.70
N VAL A 20 0.35 0.23 6.54
CA VAL A 20 -0.81 -0.21 7.34
C VAL A 20 -1.27 0.89 8.29
N ASN A 21 -0.34 1.59 8.96
CA ASN A 21 -0.68 2.70 9.85
C ASN A 21 -1.34 3.85 9.08
N VAL A 22 -0.77 4.27 7.95
CA VAL A 22 -1.37 5.32 7.10
C VAL A 22 -2.78 4.94 6.67
N ILE A 23 -3.00 3.70 6.19
CA ILE A 23 -4.35 3.23 5.79
C ILE A 23 -5.34 3.33 6.96
N ARG A 24 -4.92 2.98 8.18
CA ARG A 24 -5.79 3.03 9.37
C ARG A 24 -6.09 4.46 9.79
N ASP A 25 -5.07 5.31 9.83
CA ASP A 25 -5.19 6.70 10.27
C ASP A 25 -6.09 7.49 9.32
N GLU A 26 -5.88 7.34 8.00
CA GLU A 26 -6.72 7.99 6.98
C GLU A 26 -8.16 7.46 7.04
N PHE A 27 -8.35 6.16 7.24
CA PHE A 27 -9.68 5.58 7.40
C PHE A 27 -10.40 6.11 8.65
N GLU A 28 -9.69 6.23 9.77
CA GLU A 28 -10.24 6.78 11.01
C GLU A 28 -10.62 8.25 10.86
N GLN A 29 -9.81 9.05 10.16
CA GLN A 29 -10.18 10.43 9.85
C GLN A 29 -11.48 10.50 9.04
N VAL A 30 -11.59 9.74 7.94
CA VAL A 30 -12.81 9.73 7.10
C VAL A 30 -14.04 9.24 7.88
N THR A 31 -13.90 8.23 8.73
CA THR A 31 -15.02 7.65 9.49
C THR A 31 -15.39 8.44 10.75
N GLY A 32 -14.42 9.10 11.40
CA GLY A 32 -14.61 9.91 12.59
C GLY A 32 -15.38 11.21 12.33
N PHE A 33 -15.19 11.81 11.15
CA PHE A 33 -15.90 13.04 10.75
C PHE A 33 -17.20 12.80 9.98
N SER A 34 -17.56 11.54 9.69
CA SER A 34 -18.74 11.23 8.88
C SER A 34 -20.00 11.00 9.71
N ASN A 35 -21.15 11.36 9.12
CA ASN A 35 -22.48 11.18 9.70
C ASN A 35 -23.21 9.98 9.06
N GLY A 36 -24.16 9.38 9.79
CA GLY A 36 -24.98 8.29 9.27
C GLY A 36 -24.20 6.98 9.08
N LYS A 37 -24.46 6.25 7.99
CA LYS A 37 -23.94 4.88 7.75
C LYS A 37 -22.40 4.80 7.68
N LYS A 38 -21.73 5.87 7.21
CA LYS A 38 -20.26 5.93 7.09
C LYS A 38 -19.55 5.91 8.46
N LYS A 39 -20.20 6.35 9.54
CA LYS A 39 -19.65 6.40 10.91
C LYS A 39 -19.37 5.02 11.51
N HIS A 40 -20.08 3.99 11.08
CA HIS A 40 -19.96 2.61 11.60
C HIS A 40 -19.09 1.70 10.73
N SER A 41 -18.44 2.28 9.72
CA SER A 41 -17.54 1.58 8.84
C SER A 41 -16.27 1.15 9.58
N ARG A 42 -15.76 -0.04 9.24
CA ARG A 42 -14.62 -0.70 9.87
C ARG A 42 -13.79 -1.41 8.80
N ILE A 43 -12.48 -1.33 8.93
CA ILE A 43 -11.56 -2.24 8.23
C ILE A 43 -11.66 -3.61 8.88
N LEU A 44 -12.05 -4.61 8.09
CA LEU A 44 -12.13 -6.01 8.51
C LEU A 44 -10.78 -6.71 8.35
N LYS A 45 -10.09 -6.46 7.23
CA LYS A 45 -8.77 -7.05 6.92
C LYS A 45 -7.94 -6.12 6.05
N ILE A 46 -6.63 -6.19 6.23
CA ILE A 46 -5.62 -5.67 5.29
C ILE A 46 -4.77 -6.86 4.88
N ILE A 47 -4.62 -7.08 3.59
CA ILE A 47 -4.00 -8.29 3.02
C ILE A 47 -2.91 -7.85 2.05
N LEU A 48 -1.67 -8.27 2.31
CA LEU A 48 -0.61 -8.22 1.32
C LEU A 48 -0.78 -9.39 0.34
N PHE A 49 -0.78 -9.12 -0.95
CA PHE A 49 -0.76 -10.14 -2.00
C PHE A 49 0.40 -9.88 -2.98
N GLY A 50 0.40 -10.59 -4.11
CA GLY A 50 1.39 -10.37 -5.17
C GLY A 50 2.82 -10.82 -4.82
N SER A 51 3.79 -10.12 -5.42
CA SER A 51 5.19 -10.54 -5.45
C SER A 51 5.84 -10.51 -4.06
N HIS A 52 5.53 -9.48 -3.25
CA HIS A 52 6.00 -9.36 -1.87
C HIS A 52 5.38 -10.42 -0.95
N ALA A 53 4.12 -10.81 -1.15
CA ALA A 53 3.53 -11.91 -0.38
C ALA A 53 4.16 -13.28 -0.66
N THR A 54 4.68 -13.47 -1.88
CA THR A 54 5.20 -14.76 -2.36
C THR A 54 6.72 -14.88 -2.34
N GLY A 55 7.43 -13.81 -1.97
CA GLY A 55 8.90 -13.76 -2.01
C GLY A 55 9.49 -13.64 -3.42
N LYS A 56 8.67 -13.36 -4.45
CA LYS A 56 9.09 -13.21 -5.85
C LYS A 56 9.28 -11.74 -6.27
N TRP A 57 9.32 -10.83 -5.30
CA TRP A 57 9.53 -9.42 -5.56
C TRP A 57 10.96 -9.16 -6.06
N VAL A 58 11.10 -8.15 -6.92
CA VAL A 58 12.34 -7.74 -7.56
C VAL A 58 12.67 -6.31 -7.12
N ASN A 59 13.94 -6.08 -6.79
CA ASN A 59 14.49 -4.75 -6.54
C ASN A 59 15.77 -4.60 -7.37
N ASP A 60 15.57 -4.15 -8.60
CA ASP A 60 16.60 -3.92 -9.60
C ASP A 60 16.45 -2.50 -10.16
N PRO A 61 16.89 -1.49 -9.38
CA PRO A 61 16.79 -0.09 -9.80
C PRO A 61 17.68 0.22 -11.01
N ALA A 62 18.72 -0.59 -11.27
CA ALA A 62 19.61 -0.41 -12.42
C ALA A 62 18.89 -0.70 -13.74
N HIS A 63 17.96 -1.67 -13.75
CA HIS A 63 17.13 -2.00 -14.91
C HIS A 63 15.71 -1.40 -14.83
N GLY A 64 15.46 -0.51 -13.88
CA GLY A 64 14.17 0.17 -13.72
C GLY A 64 13.04 -0.73 -13.19
N TYR A 65 13.37 -1.88 -12.60
CA TYR A 65 12.40 -2.80 -12.04
C TYR A 65 12.38 -2.71 -10.52
N LEU A 66 11.32 -2.13 -9.96
CA LEU A 66 11.02 -2.20 -8.54
C LEU A 66 9.61 -2.76 -8.39
N SER A 67 9.46 -3.84 -7.63
CA SER A 67 8.14 -4.40 -7.35
C SER A 67 7.33 -3.49 -6.44
N ASP A 68 6.05 -3.32 -6.77
CA ASP A 68 5.10 -2.60 -5.95
C ASP A 68 4.61 -3.46 -4.76
N TYR A 69 3.90 -2.82 -3.83
CA TYR A 69 3.14 -3.48 -2.78
C TYR A 69 1.69 -3.63 -3.19
N ASP A 70 1.27 -4.87 -3.45
CA ASP A 70 -0.11 -5.20 -3.75
C ASP A 70 -0.91 -5.38 -2.45
N ILE A 71 -1.78 -4.42 -2.11
CA ILE A 71 -2.55 -4.42 -0.85
C ILE A 71 -4.05 -4.43 -1.13
N LEU A 72 -4.76 -5.39 -0.54
CA LEU A 72 -6.22 -5.46 -0.54
C LEU A 72 -6.76 -5.11 0.86
N VAL A 73 -7.67 -4.14 0.92
CA VAL A 73 -8.37 -3.74 2.15
C VAL A 73 -9.83 -4.19 2.04
N ILE A 74 -10.31 -4.90 3.05
CA ILE A 74 -11.70 -5.38 3.14
C ILE A 74 -12.43 -4.55 4.18
N LEU A 75 -13.55 -3.95 3.79
CA LEU A 75 -14.41 -3.12 4.65
C LEU A 75 -15.73 -3.86 4.95
N ASN A 76 -16.42 -3.44 6.01
CA ASN A 76 -17.77 -3.92 6.32
C ASN A 76 -18.90 -3.11 5.66
N ASN A 77 -18.56 -2.01 4.99
CA ASN A 77 -19.53 -1.09 4.40
C ASN A 77 -19.02 -0.62 3.03
N GLU A 78 -19.84 -0.82 1.99
CA GLU A 78 -19.56 -0.42 0.61
C GLU A 78 -19.71 1.09 0.37
N ASP A 79 -20.41 1.82 1.25
CA ASP A 79 -20.62 3.27 1.11
C ASP A 79 -19.31 4.09 1.10
N LEU A 80 -18.17 3.47 1.48
CA LEU A 80 -16.84 4.07 1.45
C LEU A 80 -16.00 3.69 0.23
N LEU A 81 -16.52 2.87 -0.67
CA LEU A 81 -15.87 2.51 -1.93
C LEU A 81 -16.01 3.67 -2.93
N GLU A 82 -15.31 4.77 -2.67
CA GLU A 82 -15.03 5.78 -3.68
C GLU A 82 -13.73 5.38 -4.40
N GLU A 83 -13.69 5.54 -5.73
CA GLU A 83 -12.58 5.10 -6.58
C GLU A 83 -11.35 6.00 -6.38
N TYR A 84 -10.57 5.74 -5.33
CA TYR A 84 -9.31 6.43 -5.08
C TYR A 84 -8.17 5.69 -5.79
N LYS A 85 -7.79 6.18 -6.99
CA LYS A 85 -6.57 5.73 -7.67
C LYS A 85 -5.37 6.54 -7.16
N ILE A 86 -4.62 6.00 -6.20
CA ILE A 86 -3.30 6.55 -5.84
C ILE A 86 -2.31 6.10 -6.91
N SER A 87 -2.02 6.98 -7.87
CA SER A 87 -0.91 6.77 -8.81
C SER A 87 0.33 7.44 -8.24
N LEU A 88 1.45 6.72 -8.21
CA LEU A 88 2.75 7.35 -8.00
C LEU A 88 2.93 8.41 -9.09
N VAL A 89 3.09 9.68 -8.70
CA VAL A 89 3.58 10.71 -9.63
C VAL A 89 4.99 10.28 -10.02
N PRO A 90 5.29 10.07 -11.32
CA PRO A 90 6.65 9.81 -11.73
C PRO A 90 7.48 11.01 -11.28
N THR A 91 8.42 10.81 -10.37
CA THR A 91 9.46 11.81 -10.14
C THR A 91 10.07 12.11 -11.50
N LEU A 92 10.02 13.39 -11.90
CA LEU A 92 10.53 13.89 -13.18
C LEU A 92 11.86 13.22 -13.55
N PRO A 93 12.10 12.93 -14.84
CA PRO A 93 13.36 12.38 -15.26
C PRO A 93 14.48 13.32 -14.80
N ARG A 94 15.42 12.80 -14.02
CA ARG A 94 16.67 13.53 -13.77
C ARG A 94 17.35 13.68 -15.13
N GLY A 95 17.27 14.89 -15.69
CA GLY A 95 17.91 15.24 -16.94
C GLY A 95 19.42 15.06 -16.86
N ASN A 96 19.96 14.51 -17.96
CA ASN A 96 21.32 14.58 -18.48
C ASN A 96 22.49 14.47 -17.49
N ALA A 97 23.15 13.31 -17.55
CA ALA A 97 24.59 13.23 -17.31
C ALA A 97 25.21 12.07 -18.09
N TYR A 98 25.25 12.14 -19.42
CA TYR A 98 26.39 11.63 -20.21
C TYR A 98 26.47 12.44 -21.51
N GLY A 99 27.31 13.49 -21.47
CA GLY A 99 27.98 13.94 -22.67
C GLY A 99 29.20 13.08 -22.91
N ALA A 100 29.31 12.52 -24.11
CA ALA A 100 30.52 12.22 -24.88
C ALA A 100 30.06 11.67 -26.23
#